data_AF-A0A1H7Y9Z6-F1
#
_entry.id   AF-A0A1H7Y9Z6-F1
#
_cell.length_a   1.000
_cell.length_b   1.000
_cell.length_c   1.000
_cell.angle_alpha   90.00
_cell.angle_beta   90.00
_cell.angle_gamma   90.00
#
_symmetry.space_group_name_H-M   'P 1'
#
loop_
_entity.id
_entity.type
_entity.pdbx_description
1 polymer ?
#
loop_
_entity_poly.entity_id
_entity_poly.type
_entity_poly.pdbx_seq_one_letter_code
_entity_poly.pdbx_strand_id
1 'polypeptide(L)'
;MKIFAKTGMLFMLFLLGIQQLKAQSAEGAWQVKTDSTTTVMLVTPDYFTITTYTPTAFVSTMGGTWQATSEGNASTTIEFNSADKSQVGQHPDAAAAFEGDQLALTLGGKKLVFTRVDDGIAALAGRWQITAREANGKMNSMPSGARKTIKILTGTKFQWVAINTETGEFFGTGGGSYTFENNVYTEKIEYFSRDNNRVGASLSFKGSVNGNKWDHSGKSSDGKPLHEEWSRR
;
A
#
# COMPACT_ATOMS: atom_id res chain seq x y z
N MET A 1 5.79 -80.30 19.99
CA MET A 1 5.08 -79.18 19.33
C MET A 1 5.51 -77.89 20.03
N LYS A 2 6.44 -77.12 19.44
CA LYS A 2 7.00 -75.88 20.03
C LYS A 2 6.39 -74.69 19.29
N ILE A 3 5.70 -73.80 20.01
CA ILE A 3 5.13 -72.55 19.47
C ILE A 3 6.16 -71.45 19.74
N PHE A 4 6.69 -70.83 18.69
CA PHE A 4 7.52 -69.63 18.78
C PHE A 4 6.61 -68.39 18.78
N ALA A 5 6.61 -67.63 19.87
CA ALA A 5 6.03 -66.29 19.91
C ALA A 5 7.02 -65.30 19.28
N LYS A 6 6.62 -64.65 18.18
CA LYS A 6 7.35 -63.51 17.61
C LYS A 6 6.83 -62.22 18.25
N THR A 7 7.62 -61.64 19.14
CA THR A 7 7.38 -60.30 19.69
C THR A 7 7.71 -59.27 18.61
N GLY A 8 6.67 -58.66 18.00
CA GLY A 8 6.84 -57.53 17.08
C GLY A 8 7.03 -56.24 17.87
N MET A 9 8.24 -55.68 17.83
CA MET A 9 8.54 -54.36 18.40
C MET A 9 8.05 -53.28 17.44
N LEU A 10 6.97 -52.58 17.80
CA LEU A 10 6.42 -51.47 17.02
C LEU A 10 7.28 -50.21 17.25
N PHE A 11 8.04 -49.81 16.24
CA PHE A 11 8.86 -48.60 16.27
C PHE A 11 7.98 -47.40 15.88
N MET A 12 7.55 -46.60 16.85
CA MET A 12 6.77 -45.38 16.61
C MET A 12 7.72 -44.26 16.20
N LEU A 13 7.89 -44.03 14.89
CA LEU A 13 8.62 -42.87 14.36
C LEU A 13 7.81 -41.60 14.67
N PHE A 14 8.29 -40.81 15.62
CA PHE A 14 7.79 -39.46 15.87
C PHE A 14 8.36 -38.53 14.78
N LEU A 15 7.60 -38.31 13.70
CA LEU A 15 7.90 -37.24 12.75
C LEU A 15 7.66 -35.89 13.45
N LEU A 16 8.72 -35.31 13.99
CA LEU A 16 8.78 -33.89 14.34
C LEU A 16 8.66 -33.09 13.03
N GLY A 17 7.43 -32.80 12.63
CA GLY A 17 7.16 -31.85 11.56
C GLY A 17 7.73 -30.50 11.97
N ILE A 18 8.80 -30.07 11.29
CA ILE A 18 9.30 -28.70 11.39
C ILE A 18 8.20 -27.81 10.81
N GLN A 19 7.34 -27.27 11.67
CA GLN A 19 6.45 -26.19 11.28
C GLN A 19 7.34 -24.98 11.04
N GLN A 20 7.65 -24.72 9.76
CA GLN A 20 8.18 -23.44 9.36
C GLN A 20 7.10 -22.41 9.68
N LEU A 21 7.27 -21.70 10.81
CA LEU A 21 6.57 -20.45 11.07
C LEU A 21 6.93 -19.52 9.92
N LYS A 22 6.04 -19.38 8.94
CA LYS A 22 6.18 -18.31 7.97
C LYS A 22 6.02 -17.00 8.73
N ALA A 23 7.06 -16.17 8.72
CA ALA A 23 6.95 -14.80 9.18
C ALA A 23 5.76 -14.15 8.44
N GLN A 24 4.80 -13.63 9.19
CA GLN A 24 3.62 -13.03 8.60
C GLN A 24 3.99 -11.68 7.99
N SER A 25 3.71 -11.51 6.69
CA SER A 25 4.05 -10.28 5.97
C SER A 25 3.09 -9.14 6.30
N ALA A 26 3.66 -7.95 6.52
CA ALA A 26 2.93 -6.70 6.66
C ALA A 26 2.36 -6.20 5.33
N GLU A 27 2.88 -6.69 4.20
CA GLU A 27 2.48 -6.24 2.86
C GLU A 27 0.99 -6.49 2.60
N GLY A 28 0.41 -5.58 1.80
CA GLY A 28 -1.01 -5.56 1.47
C GLY A 28 -1.75 -4.37 2.06
N ALA A 29 -3.07 -4.43 1.96
CA ALA A 29 -3.96 -3.43 2.53
C ALA A 29 -4.57 -3.91 3.85
N TRP A 30 -4.73 -2.96 4.77
CA TRP A 30 -5.28 -3.16 6.10
C TRP A 30 -6.27 -2.03 6.40
N GLN A 31 -7.32 -2.29 7.17
CA GLN A 31 -8.29 -1.25 7.51
C GLN A 31 -8.78 -1.31 8.96
N VAL A 32 -9.15 -0.15 9.47
CA VAL A 32 -10.05 0.04 10.62
C VAL A 32 -11.28 0.77 10.13
N LYS A 33 -12.46 0.29 10.51
CA LYS A 33 -13.72 0.99 10.25
C LYS A 33 -14.43 1.27 11.56
N THR A 34 -14.90 2.51 11.71
CA THR A 34 -15.85 2.93 12.74
C THR A 34 -17.14 3.37 12.05
N ASP A 35 -18.14 3.76 12.83
CA ASP A 35 -19.39 4.30 12.29
C ASP A 35 -19.19 5.61 11.48
N SER A 36 -18.09 6.33 11.74
CA SER A 36 -17.85 7.66 11.18
C SER A 36 -16.66 7.74 10.21
N THR A 37 -15.69 6.83 10.34
CA THR A 37 -14.42 6.89 9.63
C THR A 37 -13.95 5.52 9.16
N THR A 38 -13.21 5.54 8.05
CA THR A 38 -12.35 4.44 7.62
C THR A 38 -10.91 4.91 7.65
N THR A 39 -10.04 4.13 8.28
CA THR A 39 -8.59 4.28 8.18
C THR A 39 -8.04 3.11 7.40
N VAL A 40 -7.40 3.38 6.25
CA VAL A 40 -6.74 2.38 5.42
C VAL A 40 -5.23 2.53 5.54
N MET A 41 -4.54 1.42 5.68
CA MET A 41 -3.09 1.36 5.60
C MET A 41 -2.68 0.50 4.41
N LEU A 42 -1.84 1.05 3.54
CA LEU A 42 -1.26 0.32 2.41
C LEU A 42 0.22 0.12 2.68
N VAL A 43 0.69 -1.12 2.55
CA VAL A 43 2.08 -1.51 2.80
C VAL A 43 2.63 -2.22 1.57
N THR A 44 3.73 -1.69 1.03
CA THR A 44 4.60 -2.33 0.04
C THR A 44 5.93 -2.69 0.71
N PRO A 45 6.85 -3.43 0.06
CA PRO A 45 8.08 -3.91 0.71
C PRO A 45 8.92 -2.82 1.40
N ASP A 46 8.85 -1.57 0.94
CA ASP A 46 9.69 -0.48 1.40
C ASP A 46 8.92 0.83 1.71
N TYR A 47 7.60 0.80 1.63
CA TYR A 47 6.76 1.99 1.77
C TYR A 47 5.45 1.69 2.48
N PHE A 48 4.95 2.66 3.23
CA PHE A 48 3.63 2.59 3.84
C PHE A 48 2.88 3.91 3.71
N THR A 49 1.57 3.82 3.77
CA THR A 49 0.66 4.97 3.90
C THR A 49 -0.42 4.64 4.89
N ILE A 50 -0.89 5.62 5.66
CA ILE A 50 -2.05 5.52 6.54
C ILE A 50 -2.95 6.71 6.22
N THR A 51 -4.16 6.42 5.73
CA THR A 51 -5.12 7.43 5.30
C THR A 51 -6.44 7.25 6.01
N THR A 52 -6.96 8.33 6.60
CA THR A 52 -8.28 8.37 7.24
C THR A 52 -9.23 9.23 6.43
N TYR A 53 -10.46 8.76 6.27
CA TYR A 53 -11.54 9.45 5.57
C TYR A 53 -12.90 9.10 6.16
N THR A 54 -13.90 9.95 5.95
CA THR A 54 -15.32 9.68 6.20
C THR A 54 -15.98 9.22 4.90
N PRO A 55 -17.25 8.74 4.92
CA PRO A 55 -17.95 8.38 3.69
C PRO A 55 -18.02 9.48 2.62
N THR A 56 -17.82 10.74 2.99
CA THR A 56 -17.98 11.90 2.09
C THR A 56 -16.74 12.77 1.99
N ALA A 57 -15.69 12.55 2.79
CA ALA A 57 -14.56 13.48 2.84
C ALA A 57 -13.24 12.82 3.25
N PHE A 58 -12.16 13.29 2.64
CA PHE A 58 -10.81 13.06 3.13
C PHE A 58 -10.60 13.73 4.51
N VAL A 59 -9.89 13.06 5.43
CA VAL A 59 -9.54 13.62 6.75
C VAL A 59 -8.04 13.88 6.85
N SER A 60 -7.21 12.84 6.71
CA SER A 60 -5.75 12.97 6.83
C SER A 60 -5.02 11.80 6.17
N THR A 61 -3.76 12.02 5.81
CA THR A 61 -2.85 10.96 5.38
C THR A 61 -1.44 11.21 5.89
N MET A 62 -0.72 10.15 6.20
CA MET A 62 0.73 10.15 6.39
C MET A 62 1.35 8.94 5.71
N GLY A 63 2.65 8.98 5.48
CA GLY A 63 3.36 7.85 4.92
C GLY A 63 4.84 8.12 4.74
N GLY A 64 5.53 7.09 4.31
CA GLY A 64 6.96 7.13 4.15
C GLY A 64 7.57 5.75 3.99
N THR A 65 8.89 5.69 4.12
CA THR A 65 9.63 4.43 3.99
C THR A 65 9.62 3.65 5.29
N TRP A 66 9.74 2.34 5.19
CA TRP A 66 9.99 1.48 6.34
C TRP A 66 10.97 0.36 5.99
N GLN A 67 11.62 -0.18 7.01
CA GLN A 67 12.48 -1.35 6.89
C GLN A 67 12.35 -2.19 8.16
N ALA A 68 12.10 -3.49 8.00
CA ALA A 68 12.10 -4.43 9.12
C ALA A 68 13.49 -4.48 9.78
N THR A 69 13.54 -4.45 11.11
CA THR A 69 14.82 -4.45 11.87
C THR A 69 15.00 -5.73 12.69
N SER A 70 13.97 -6.16 13.41
CA SER A 70 13.90 -7.40 14.18
C SER A 70 12.46 -7.91 14.21
N GLU A 71 12.21 -9.11 14.75
CA GLU A 71 10.86 -9.70 14.76
C GLU A 71 9.83 -8.72 15.36
N GLY A 72 8.92 -8.25 14.51
CA GLY A 72 7.85 -7.33 14.87
C GLY A 72 8.25 -5.85 14.96
N ASN A 73 9.48 -5.45 14.63
CA ASN A 73 9.89 -4.04 14.65
C ASN A 73 10.33 -3.53 13.27
N ALA A 74 10.12 -2.24 13.02
CA ALA A 74 10.58 -1.57 11.82
C ALA A 74 11.13 -0.17 12.13
N SER A 75 12.17 0.22 11.40
CA SER A 75 12.55 1.63 11.28
C SER A 75 11.64 2.30 10.26
N THR A 76 11.30 3.57 10.49
CA THR A 76 10.49 4.35 9.56
C THR A 76 11.13 5.69 9.26
N THR A 77 10.76 6.28 8.12
CA THR A 77 11.04 7.69 7.82
C THR A 77 9.77 8.29 7.26
N ILE A 78 9.23 9.31 7.92
CA ILE A 78 8.03 10.00 7.45
C ILE A 78 8.42 10.91 6.28
N GLU A 79 7.86 10.65 5.10
CA GLU A 79 8.08 11.48 3.90
C GLU A 79 6.98 12.54 3.73
N PHE A 80 5.80 12.30 4.30
CA PHE A 80 4.71 13.27 4.32
C PHE A 80 3.76 13.01 5.47
N ASN A 81 3.15 14.09 5.95
CA ASN A 81 2.00 14.05 6.83
C ASN A 81 1.14 15.28 6.55
N SER A 82 -0.10 15.07 6.09
CA SER A 82 -1.01 16.14 5.69
C SER A 82 -1.56 16.93 6.88
N ALA A 83 -1.52 16.37 8.09
CA ALA A 83 -2.02 17.00 9.31
C ALA A 83 -0.91 17.72 10.10
N ASP A 84 0.33 17.22 10.03
CA ASP A 84 1.46 17.80 10.74
C ASP A 84 2.76 17.65 9.94
N LYS A 85 3.11 18.69 9.19
CA LYS A 85 4.34 18.72 8.37
C LYS A 85 5.63 18.65 9.19
N SER A 86 5.60 18.95 10.50
CA SER A 86 6.81 18.91 11.34
C SER A 86 7.35 17.49 11.55
N GLN A 87 6.52 16.48 11.28
CA GLN A 87 6.91 15.08 11.34
C GLN A 87 7.70 14.61 10.12
N VAL A 88 7.75 15.39 9.03
CA VAL A 88 8.52 15.01 7.85
C VAL A 88 10.01 14.96 8.18
N GLY A 89 10.68 13.87 7.76
CA GLY A 89 12.06 13.57 8.08
C GLY A 89 12.27 12.93 9.46
N GLN A 90 11.22 12.76 10.27
CA GLN A 90 11.32 12.06 11.55
C GLN A 90 11.27 10.54 11.38
N HIS A 91 11.82 9.83 12.37
CA HIS A 91 11.96 8.38 12.38
C HIS A 91 11.26 7.73 13.58
N PRO A 92 9.93 7.80 13.68
CA PRO A 92 9.22 7.19 14.79
C PRO A 92 9.41 5.66 14.78
N ASP A 93 9.56 5.09 15.98
CA ASP A 93 9.58 3.64 16.13
C ASP A 93 8.24 3.04 15.69
N ALA A 94 8.33 1.89 15.01
CA ALA A 94 7.19 1.10 14.60
C ALA A 94 7.31 -0.34 15.12
N ALA A 95 6.23 -0.83 15.71
CA ALA A 95 6.08 -2.23 16.11
C ALA A 95 4.78 -2.82 15.55
N ALA A 96 4.85 -4.02 15.01
CA ALA A 96 3.77 -4.77 14.40
C ALA A 96 3.66 -6.14 15.06
N ALA A 97 2.46 -6.47 15.55
CA ALA A 97 2.12 -7.80 16.03
C ALA A 97 0.94 -8.34 15.21
N PHE A 98 1.04 -9.60 14.78
CA PHE A 98 0.05 -10.24 13.94
C PHE A 98 -0.69 -11.35 14.69
N GLU A 99 -2.00 -11.43 14.47
CA GLU A 99 -2.86 -12.52 14.94
C GLU A 99 -3.90 -12.84 13.86
N GLY A 100 -3.63 -13.86 13.05
CA GLY A 100 -4.48 -14.16 11.88
C GLY A 100 -4.56 -12.96 10.94
N ASP A 101 -5.76 -12.48 10.62
CA ASP A 101 -5.97 -11.31 9.78
C ASP A 101 -5.98 -9.98 10.55
N GLN A 102 -5.49 -9.96 11.79
CA GLN A 102 -5.30 -8.74 12.57
C GLN A 102 -3.84 -8.31 12.60
N LEU A 103 -3.63 -6.99 12.51
CA LEU A 103 -2.34 -6.32 12.68
C LEU A 103 -2.48 -5.23 13.74
N ALA A 104 -1.86 -5.43 14.90
CA ALA A 104 -1.67 -4.40 15.90
C ALA A 104 -0.41 -3.59 15.57
N LEU A 105 -0.57 -2.40 15.01
CA LEU A 105 0.50 -1.45 14.72
C LEU A 105 0.62 -0.45 15.87
N THR A 106 1.82 -0.29 16.41
CA THR A 106 2.20 0.87 17.23
C THR A 106 3.17 1.73 16.42
N LEU A 107 2.83 3.00 16.17
CA LEU A 107 3.65 3.95 15.43
C LEU A 107 3.70 5.27 16.21
N GLY A 108 4.91 5.72 16.61
CA GLY A 108 5.07 6.97 17.35
C GLY A 108 4.24 7.02 18.65
N GLY A 109 4.15 5.89 19.35
CA GLY A 109 3.38 5.74 20.60
C GLY A 109 1.87 5.58 20.44
N LYS A 110 1.33 5.66 19.21
CA LYS A 110 -0.09 5.43 18.93
C LYS A 110 -0.32 4.00 18.47
N LYS A 111 -1.29 3.32 19.06
CA LYS A 111 -1.65 1.94 18.71
C LYS A 111 -2.98 1.89 17.94
N LEU A 112 -2.99 1.16 16.83
CA LEU A 112 -4.18 0.83 16.05
C LEU A 112 -4.18 -0.67 15.75
N VAL A 113 -5.36 -1.29 15.73
CA VAL A 113 -5.53 -2.70 15.38
C VAL A 113 -6.33 -2.76 14.08
N PHE A 114 -5.67 -3.17 13.00
CA PHE A 114 -6.23 -3.26 11.67
C PHE A 114 -6.65 -4.69 11.33
N THR A 115 -7.67 -4.80 10.47
CA THR A 115 -8.04 -6.05 9.81
C THR A 115 -7.53 -6.06 8.37
N ARG A 116 -7.01 -7.20 7.90
CA ARG A 116 -6.52 -7.37 6.53
C ARG A 116 -7.63 -7.17 5.50
N VAL A 117 -7.28 -6.53 4.38
CA VAL A 117 -8.15 -6.29 3.21
C VAL A 117 -7.63 -7.07 2.00
N ASP A 118 -6.32 -7.04 1.76
CA ASP A 118 -5.66 -7.86 0.75
C ASP A 118 -4.24 -8.24 1.17
N ASP A 119 -3.60 -9.14 0.42
CA ASP A 119 -2.25 -9.67 0.68
C ASP A 119 -1.15 -8.97 -0.15
N GLY A 120 -1.49 -7.88 -0.86
CA GLY A 120 -0.54 -7.15 -1.68
C GLY A 120 -0.18 -7.83 -3.01
N ILE A 121 -0.86 -8.91 -3.41
CA ILE A 121 -0.53 -9.63 -4.64
C ILE A 121 -1.40 -9.15 -5.81
N ALA A 122 -0.80 -8.38 -6.72
CA ALA A 122 -1.39 -8.01 -8.01
C ALA A 122 -0.32 -7.56 -9.02
N ALA A 123 -0.65 -7.54 -10.30
CA ALA A 123 0.28 -7.12 -11.36
C ALA A 123 0.83 -5.68 -11.16
N LEU A 124 0.00 -4.79 -10.62
CA LEU A 124 0.37 -3.41 -10.33
C LEU A 124 0.84 -3.18 -8.89
N ALA A 125 0.76 -4.18 -8.00
CA ALA A 125 1.13 -4.00 -6.59
C ALA A 125 2.58 -3.52 -6.47
N GLY A 126 2.82 -2.53 -5.62
CA GLY A 126 4.12 -1.89 -5.39
C GLY A 126 4.04 -0.36 -5.40
N ARG A 127 5.22 0.26 -5.27
CA ARG A 127 5.40 1.71 -5.31
C ARG A 127 5.84 2.15 -6.70
N TRP A 128 5.12 3.11 -7.25
CA TRP A 128 5.37 3.70 -8.55
C TRP A 128 5.60 5.19 -8.40
N GLN A 129 6.45 5.76 -9.23
CA GLN A 129 6.66 7.21 -9.32
C GLN A 129 6.39 7.66 -10.75
N ILE A 130 5.66 8.76 -10.91
CA ILE A 130 5.45 9.33 -12.24
C ILE A 130 6.79 9.79 -12.81
N THR A 131 7.07 9.41 -14.05
CA THR A 131 8.32 9.71 -14.75
C THR A 131 8.11 10.45 -16.06
N ALA A 132 6.92 10.41 -16.64
CA ALA A 132 6.57 11.31 -17.74
C ALA A 132 5.07 11.58 -17.77
N ARG A 133 4.69 12.72 -18.36
CA ARG A 133 3.29 13.08 -18.58
C ARG A 133 3.13 13.79 -19.91
N GLU A 134 2.04 13.51 -20.61
CA GLU A 134 1.71 14.19 -21.85
C GLU A 134 1.25 15.63 -21.56
N ALA A 135 1.83 16.58 -22.30
CA ALA A 135 1.31 17.93 -22.41
C ALA A 135 1.45 18.40 -23.86
N ASN A 136 0.39 19.02 -24.38
CA ASN A 136 0.33 19.53 -25.75
C ASN A 136 0.71 18.46 -26.82
N GLY A 137 0.24 17.22 -26.65
CA GLY A 137 0.48 16.13 -27.60
C GLY A 137 1.89 15.52 -27.55
N LYS A 138 2.72 15.87 -26.55
CA LYS A 138 4.07 15.35 -26.39
C LYS A 138 4.28 14.83 -24.98
N MET A 139 4.96 13.69 -24.86
CA MET A 139 5.42 13.18 -23.57
C MET A 139 6.57 14.02 -23.04
N ASN A 140 6.43 14.50 -21.81
CA ASN A 140 7.45 15.30 -21.12
C ASN A 140 7.98 14.48 -19.94
N SER A 141 9.29 14.25 -19.94
CA SER A 141 9.96 13.58 -18.82
C SER A 141 9.92 14.44 -17.56
N MET A 142 9.72 13.79 -16.43
CA MET A 142 9.69 14.39 -15.11
C MET A 142 10.96 14.00 -14.34
N PRO A 143 11.78 14.96 -13.91
CA PRO A 143 13.00 14.65 -13.18
C PRO A 143 12.69 14.03 -11.82
N SER A 144 13.58 13.14 -11.38
CA SER A 144 13.55 12.68 -9.99
C SER A 144 14.00 13.81 -9.06
N GLY A 145 13.36 13.93 -7.90
CA GLY A 145 13.69 14.92 -6.90
C GLY A 145 12.78 14.84 -5.68
N ALA A 146 12.98 15.74 -4.73
CA ALA A 146 12.20 15.79 -3.49
C ALA A 146 10.71 16.01 -3.76
N ARG A 147 10.37 16.87 -4.72
CA ARG A 147 9.01 17.01 -5.23
C ARG A 147 8.69 15.83 -6.15
N LYS A 148 7.81 14.94 -5.69
CA LYS A 148 7.43 13.72 -6.42
C LYS A 148 5.95 13.42 -6.28
N THR A 149 5.40 12.73 -7.28
CA THR A 149 4.10 12.06 -7.17
C THR A 149 4.34 10.56 -7.25
N ILE A 150 3.87 9.85 -6.23
CA ILE A 150 3.99 8.41 -6.14
C ILE A 150 2.59 7.78 -6.10
N LYS A 151 2.48 6.55 -6.61
CA LYS A 151 1.31 5.70 -6.47
C LYS A 151 1.70 4.42 -5.74
N ILE A 152 1.02 4.16 -4.64
CA ILE A 152 1.17 2.96 -3.81
C ILE A 152 -0.03 2.08 -4.17
N LEU A 153 0.22 0.88 -4.68
CA LEU A 153 -0.83 -0.10 -4.96
C LEU A 153 -0.55 -1.39 -4.20
N THR A 154 -1.61 -2.01 -3.69
CA THR A 154 -1.59 -3.37 -3.10
C THR A 154 -2.39 -4.30 -4.02
N GLY A 155 -2.96 -5.39 -3.50
CA GLY A 155 -3.77 -6.31 -4.31
C GLY A 155 -5.01 -5.64 -4.91
N THR A 156 -5.72 -4.82 -4.12
CA THR A 156 -7.01 -4.24 -4.49
C THR A 156 -7.12 -2.74 -4.21
N LYS A 157 -6.18 -2.17 -3.47
CA LYS A 157 -6.20 -0.77 -3.04
C LYS A 157 -5.09 0.04 -3.67
N PHE A 158 -5.34 1.33 -3.85
CA PHE A 158 -4.34 2.27 -4.32
C PHE A 158 -4.45 3.61 -3.59
N GLN A 159 -3.33 4.31 -3.57
CA GLN A 159 -3.25 5.73 -3.22
C GLN A 159 -2.22 6.39 -4.12
N TRP A 160 -2.57 7.49 -4.79
CA TRP A 160 -1.56 8.41 -5.32
C TRP A 160 -1.38 9.58 -4.35
N VAL A 161 -0.16 10.08 -4.22
CA VAL A 161 0.15 11.23 -3.36
C VAL A 161 1.24 12.10 -4.01
N ALA A 162 1.01 13.41 -4.03
CA ALA A 162 1.94 14.42 -4.53
C ALA A 162 2.51 15.21 -3.34
N ILE A 163 3.83 15.14 -3.15
CA ILE A 163 4.54 15.64 -1.96
C ILE A 163 5.88 16.30 -2.34
N ASN A 164 6.46 17.01 -1.39
CA ASN A 164 7.87 17.37 -1.35
C ASN A 164 8.51 16.81 -0.07
N THR A 165 9.43 15.87 -0.20
CA THR A 165 10.04 15.17 0.95
C THR A 165 11.07 15.99 1.71
N GLU A 166 11.57 17.10 1.13
CA GLU A 166 12.51 17.99 1.80
C GLU A 166 11.78 19.09 2.57
N THR A 167 10.77 19.71 1.95
CA THR A 167 10.02 20.81 2.58
C THR A 167 8.85 20.33 3.43
N GLY A 168 8.45 19.06 3.26
CA GLY A 168 7.26 18.48 3.87
C GLY A 168 5.95 18.97 3.27
N GLU A 169 5.98 19.67 2.13
CA GLU A 169 4.77 20.14 1.47
C GLU A 169 3.94 18.95 0.97
N PHE A 170 2.67 18.94 1.36
CA PHE A 170 1.68 18.02 0.86
C PHE A 170 0.81 18.74 -0.17
N PHE A 171 0.85 18.27 -1.42
CA PHE A 171 0.08 18.88 -2.50
C PHE A 171 -1.29 18.21 -2.65
N GLY A 172 -1.43 16.92 -2.41
CA GLY A 172 -2.72 16.24 -2.46
C GLY A 172 -2.61 14.75 -2.63
N THR A 173 -3.72 14.04 -2.39
CA THR A 173 -3.81 12.60 -2.52
C THR A 173 -5.21 12.18 -2.93
N GLY A 174 -5.32 11.08 -3.67
CA GLY A 174 -6.56 10.36 -3.89
C GLY A 174 -6.30 8.87 -3.81
N GLY A 175 -7.33 8.10 -3.48
CA GLY A 175 -7.21 6.65 -3.36
C GLY A 175 -8.54 5.95 -3.16
N GLY A 176 -8.46 4.64 -3.09
CA GLY A 176 -9.61 3.75 -2.99
C GLY A 176 -9.27 2.37 -3.51
N SER A 177 -10.23 1.72 -4.19
CA SER A 177 -10.01 0.41 -4.81
C SER A 177 -9.66 0.51 -6.29
N TYR A 178 -8.98 -0.48 -6.83
CA TYR A 178 -8.71 -0.56 -8.26
C TYR A 178 -8.84 -1.99 -8.81
N THR A 179 -8.97 -2.08 -10.13
CA THR A 179 -8.76 -3.32 -10.89
C THR A 179 -7.78 -3.06 -12.05
N PHE A 180 -7.08 -4.11 -12.48
CA PHE A 180 -6.28 -4.09 -13.69
C PHE A 180 -6.50 -5.38 -14.48
N GLU A 181 -7.42 -5.32 -15.44
CA GLU A 181 -7.88 -6.48 -16.20
C GLU A 181 -7.92 -6.13 -17.68
N ASN A 182 -7.47 -7.04 -18.54
CA ASN A 182 -7.50 -6.84 -20.00
C ASN A 182 -6.87 -5.50 -20.45
N ASN A 183 -5.75 -5.10 -19.84
CA ASN A 183 -5.08 -3.82 -20.10
C ASN A 183 -5.93 -2.58 -19.79
N VAL A 184 -6.89 -2.70 -18.87
CA VAL A 184 -7.71 -1.60 -18.37
C VAL A 184 -7.50 -1.45 -16.88
N TYR A 185 -6.97 -0.31 -16.48
CA TYR A 185 -6.83 0.11 -15.09
C TYR A 185 -8.04 0.94 -14.69
N THR A 186 -8.83 0.47 -13.72
CA THR A 186 -10.01 1.19 -13.23
C THR A 186 -9.82 1.57 -11.77
N GLU A 187 -9.90 2.86 -11.47
CA GLU A 187 -9.89 3.40 -10.12
C GLU A 187 -11.32 3.68 -9.65
N LYS A 188 -11.65 3.28 -8.43
CA LYS A 188 -12.86 3.75 -7.71
C LYS A 188 -12.42 4.63 -6.55
N ILE A 189 -12.79 5.91 -6.61
CA ILE A 189 -12.32 6.93 -5.68
C ILE A 189 -13.10 6.83 -4.37
N GLU A 190 -12.42 6.49 -3.28
CA GLU A 190 -12.99 6.44 -1.92
C GLU A 190 -12.69 7.73 -1.15
N TYR A 191 -11.58 8.40 -1.47
CA TYR A 191 -11.20 9.69 -0.88
C TYR A 191 -10.39 10.53 -1.87
N PHE A 192 -10.52 11.85 -1.77
CA PHE A 192 -9.73 12.80 -2.54
C PHE A 192 -9.54 14.12 -1.77
N SER A 193 -8.29 14.47 -1.44
CA SER A 193 -8.00 15.60 -0.55
C SER A 193 -8.25 16.99 -1.16
N ARG A 194 -8.41 17.08 -2.48
CA ARG A 194 -8.61 18.37 -3.17
C ARG A 194 -10.06 18.64 -3.57
N ASP A 195 -10.87 17.60 -3.72
CA ASP A 195 -12.25 17.72 -4.18
C ASP A 195 -13.07 16.51 -3.72
N ASN A 196 -13.81 16.69 -2.63
CA ASN A 196 -14.67 15.65 -2.06
C ASN A 196 -15.82 15.24 -2.99
N ASN A 197 -16.20 16.07 -3.98
CA ASN A 197 -17.26 15.73 -4.94
C ASN A 197 -16.87 14.59 -5.89
N ARG A 198 -15.60 14.13 -5.85
CA ARG A 198 -15.13 12.99 -6.65
C ARG A 198 -15.24 11.66 -5.93
N VAL A 199 -15.61 11.64 -4.65
CA VAL A 199 -15.85 10.39 -3.93
C VAL A 199 -16.98 9.62 -4.61
N GLY A 200 -16.76 8.33 -4.86
CA GLY A 200 -17.67 7.45 -5.58
C GLY A 200 -17.50 7.44 -7.10
N ALA A 201 -16.69 8.34 -7.67
CA ALA A 201 -16.38 8.32 -9.10
C ALA A 201 -15.55 7.08 -9.48
N SER A 202 -15.79 6.57 -10.69
CA SER A 202 -14.97 5.53 -11.31
C SER A 202 -14.25 6.11 -12.53
N LEU A 203 -12.93 5.90 -12.59
CA LEU A 203 -12.08 6.36 -13.68
C LEU A 203 -11.44 5.15 -14.35
N SER A 204 -11.50 5.06 -15.67
CA SER A 204 -10.91 3.97 -16.44
C SER A 204 -9.86 4.47 -17.40
N PHE A 205 -8.73 3.78 -17.40
CA PHE A 205 -7.56 4.09 -18.20
C PHE A 205 -7.15 2.84 -18.98
N LYS A 206 -6.76 3.02 -20.23
CA LYS A 206 -5.96 1.99 -20.93
C LYS A 206 -4.61 1.93 -20.24
N GLY A 207 -4.09 0.75 -19.95
CA GLY A 207 -2.83 0.58 -19.24
C GLY A 207 -2.00 -0.57 -19.79
N SER A 208 -0.69 -0.40 -19.81
CA SER A 208 0.27 -1.41 -20.23
C SER A 208 1.43 -1.46 -19.24
N VAL A 209 1.80 -2.67 -18.80
CA VAL A 209 2.90 -2.88 -17.85
C VAL A 209 3.97 -3.72 -18.53
N ASN A 210 5.19 -3.20 -18.56
CA ASN A 210 6.37 -3.91 -19.07
C ASN A 210 7.51 -3.77 -18.06
N GLY A 211 7.70 -4.81 -17.24
CA GLY A 211 8.66 -4.82 -16.14
C GLY A 211 8.41 -3.69 -15.14
N ASN A 212 9.35 -2.76 -15.05
CA ASN A 212 9.29 -1.62 -14.13
C ASN A 212 8.65 -0.38 -14.73
N LYS A 213 8.08 -0.47 -15.94
CA LYS A 213 7.38 0.65 -16.59
C LYS A 213 5.90 0.36 -16.70
N TRP A 214 5.10 1.35 -16.32
CA TRP A 214 3.66 1.32 -16.45
C TRP A 214 3.21 2.58 -17.17
N ASP A 215 2.59 2.39 -18.34
CA ASP A 215 1.97 3.42 -19.15
C ASP A 215 0.46 3.38 -18.93
N HIS A 216 -0.19 4.52 -18.72
CA HIS A 216 -1.64 4.57 -18.81
C HIS A 216 -2.18 5.88 -19.40
N SER A 217 -3.30 5.77 -20.11
CA SER A 217 -3.98 6.90 -20.73
C SER A 217 -5.50 6.80 -20.65
N GLY A 218 -6.18 7.94 -20.61
CA GLY A 218 -7.63 8.02 -20.48
C GLY A 218 -8.11 9.44 -20.20
N LYS A 219 -9.17 9.57 -19.39
CA LYS A 219 -9.66 10.85 -18.91
C LYS A 219 -9.49 10.92 -17.40
N SER A 220 -9.01 12.06 -16.91
CA SER A 220 -8.99 12.34 -15.48
C SER A 220 -10.40 12.62 -14.96
N SER A 221 -10.55 12.78 -13.64
CA SER A 221 -11.86 13.02 -13.01
C SER A 221 -12.55 14.30 -13.49
N ASP A 222 -11.81 15.31 -13.95
CA ASP A 222 -12.38 16.53 -14.54
C ASP A 222 -12.74 16.40 -16.03
N GLY A 223 -12.56 15.21 -16.61
CA GLY A 223 -12.87 14.89 -18.00
C GLY A 223 -11.76 15.22 -19.00
N LYS A 224 -10.64 15.79 -18.56
CA LYS A 224 -9.52 16.12 -19.47
C LYS A 224 -8.70 14.88 -19.84
N PRO A 225 -8.11 14.84 -21.06
CA PRO A 225 -7.15 13.82 -21.44
C PRO A 225 -6.01 13.71 -20.43
N LEU A 226 -5.63 12.47 -20.12
CA LEU A 226 -4.55 12.11 -19.23
C LEU A 226 -3.72 11.02 -19.90
N HIS A 227 -2.40 11.17 -19.90
CA HIS A 227 -1.47 10.13 -20.32
C HIS A 227 -0.19 10.29 -19.50
N GLU A 228 0.13 9.25 -18.76
CA GLU A 228 1.19 9.25 -17.74
C GLU A 228 2.00 7.96 -17.83
N GLU A 229 3.31 8.10 -17.70
CA GLU A 229 4.23 6.98 -17.53
C GLU A 229 4.75 6.96 -16.10
N TRP A 230 4.77 5.78 -15.51
CA TRP A 230 5.19 5.51 -14.16
C TRP A 230 6.32 4.48 -14.16
N SER A 231 7.29 4.69 -13.27
CA SER A 231 8.38 3.75 -13.03
C SER A 231 8.29 3.17 -11.63
N ARG A 232 8.45 1.85 -11.52
CA ARG A 232 8.53 1.16 -10.24
C ARG A 232 9.79 1.61 -9.48
N ARG A 233 9.66 1.79 -8.18
CA ARG A 233 10.71 2.26 -7.27
C ARG A 233 10.93 1.29 -6.12
#